data_AF-A0A7Y9FRL7-F1
#
_entry.id   AF-A0A7Y9FRL7-F1
#
_cell.length_a   1.000
_cell.length_b   1.000
_cell.length_c   1.000
_cell.angle_alpha   90.00
_cell.angle_beta   90.00
_cell.angle_gamma   90.00
#
_symmetry.space_group_name_H-M   'P 1'
#
loop_
_entity.id
_entity.type
_entity.pdbx_description
1 polymer ?
#
loop_
_entity_poly.entity_id
_entity_poly.type
_entity_poly.pdbx_seq_one_letter_code
_entity_poly.pdbx_strand_id
1 'polypeptide(L)'
;MKHWLTLAGAAILAIAPAPVYAAVAADALAPEVTTLTPNAFLWNDDATLAPVSIVISIPDQKAYVYRGEILIGASTVSTGKDGKDTPLGTFPILQKSEVHKSNLYDSAPMPFMQRLTWDGVAIHAGRNPGFPASHGCIRVPTAFAKKLFGVTSKGTPVMVTDASAVEGWVPPTAADAAAMPAATTDADAVALETAVR
;
A
#
# COMPACT_ATOMS: atom_id res chain seq x y z
N MET A 1 -69.68 29.09 -9.69
CA MET A 1 -68.43 28.75 -10.42
C MET A 1 -67.27 29.46 -9.74
N LYS A 2 -66.49 28.75 -8.91
CA LYS A 2 -65.18 29.18 -8.40
C LYS A 2 -64.57 27.96 -7.70
N HIS A 3 -63.79 27.18 -8.45
CA HIS A 3 -62.98 26.10 -7.92
C HIS A 3 -61.68 26.72 -7.41
N TRP A 4 -61.35 26.53 -6.14
CA TRP A 4 -60.01 26.80 -5.61
C TRP A 4 -59.29 25.46 -5.50
N LEU A 5 -58.21 25.33 -6.26
CA LEU A 5 -57.28 24.20 -6.22
C LEU A 5 -56.21 24.55 -5.18
N THR A 6 -56.16 23.84 -4.06
CA THR A 6 -55.00 23.86 -3.15
C THR A 6 -53.99 22.81 -3.62
N LEU A 7 -52.84 23.28 -4.11
CA LEU A 7 -51.65 22.45 -4.34
C LEU A 7 -50.90 22.30 -3.01
N ALA A 8 -50.95 21.12 -2.41
CA ALA A 8 -50.04 20.74 -1.34
C ALA A 8 -48.71 20.26 -1.97
N GLY A 9 -47.67 21.10 -1.90
CA GLY A 9 -46.32 20.72 -2.28
C GLY A 9 -45.72 19.81 -1.21
N ALA A 10 -45.52 18.53 -1.52
CA ALA A 10 -44.73 17.62 -0.70
C ALA A 10 -43.24 17.87 -0.99
N ALA A 11 -42.53 18.45 -0.02
CA ALA A 11 -41.07 18.51 -0.05
C ALA A 11 -40.52 17.11 0.24
N ILE A 12 -39.97 16.45 -0.78
CA ILE A 12 -39.25 15.19 -0.64
C ILE A 12 -37.85 15.52 -0.10
N LEU A 13 -37.63 15.22 1.18
CA LEU A 13 -36.29 15.26 1.79
C LEU A 13 -35.49 14.06 1.22
N ALA A 14 -34.57 14.32 0.30
CA ALA A 14 -33.64 13.31 -0.16
C ALA A 14 -32.59 13.05 0.93
N ILE A 15 -32.76 11.97 1.69
CA ILE A 15 -31.70 11.46 2.56
C ILE A 15 -30.75 10.67 1.66
N ALA A 16 -29.61 11.26 1.30
CA ALA A 16 -28.53 10.50 0.68
C ALA A 16 -27.95 9.55 1.74
N PRO A 17 -27.87 8.23 1.50
CA PRO A 17 -27.13 7.36 2.39
C PRO A 17 -25.64 7.75 2.29
N ALA A 18 -25.05 8.20 3.38
CA ALA A 18 -23.61 8.17 3.51
C ALA A 18 -23.16 6.70 3.34
N PRO A 19 -22.06 6.41 2.63
CA PRO A 19 -21.62 5.04 2.46
C PRO A 19 -21.11 4.50 3.80
N VAL A 20 -21.98 3.77 4.52
CA VAL A 20 -21.62 2.99 5.71
C VAL A 20 -21.35 1.56 5.27
N TYR A 21 -20.36 1.35 4.39
CA TYR A 21 -19.94 0.01 3.95
C TYR A 21 -18.44 0.04 3.64
N ALA A 22 -17.59 -0.10 4.67
CA ALA A 22 -16.16 -0.45 4.50
C ALA A 22 -15.43 -0.78 5.84
N ALA A 23 -16.10 -1.17 6.93
CA ALA A 23 -15.44 -1.22 8.25
C ALA A 23 -15.46 -2.56 9.01
N VAL A 24 -16.19 -3.58 8.58
CA VAL A 24 -16.51 -4.69 9.50
C VAL A 24 -15.59 -5.92 9.45
N ALA A 25 -14.61 -5.98 8.54
CA ALA A 25 -13.64 -7.09 8.54
C ALA A 25 -12.16 -6.65 8.38
N ALA A 26 -11.90 -5.35 8.26
CA ALA A 26 -10.58 -4.76 8.53
C ALA A 26 -10.23 -4.72 10.04
N ASP A 27 -11.21 -4.97 10.91
CA ASP A 27 -11.16 -4.59 12.33
C ASP A 27 -10.39 -5.57 13.24
N ALA A 28 -10.25 -6.85 12.84
CA ALA A 28 -9.67 -7.85 13.74
C ALA A 28 -8.14 -7.68 13.95
N LEU A 29 -7.40 -7.24 12.92
CA LEU A 29 -5.96 -7.00 13.04
C LEU A 29 -5.66 -5.54 13.45
N ALA A 30 -6.51 -4.58 13.09
CA ALA A 30 -6.28 -3.15 13.26
C ALA A 30 -5.71 -2.73 14.63
N PRO A 31 -6.28 -3.15 15.78
CA PRO A 31 -5.74 -2.76 17.08
C PRO A 31 -4.34 -3.34 17.35
N GLU A 32 -4.08 -4.59 16.95
CA GLU A 32 -2.81 -5.28 17.18
C GLU A 32 -1.69 -4.73 16.28
N VAL A 33 -2.04 -4.20 15.09
CA VAL A 33 -1.04 -3.59 14.19
C VAL A 33 -0.34 -2.39 14.82
N THR A 34 -1.06 -1.62 15.64
CA THR A 34 -0.51 -0.41 16.28
C THR A 34 0.63 -0.73 17.26
N THR A 35 0.60 -1.90 17.89
CA THR A 35 1.56 -2.33 18.92
C THR A 35 2.73 -3.14 18.39
N LEU A 36 2.79 -3.39 17.07
CA LEU A 36 3.88 -4.14 16.46
C LEU A 36 5.24 -3.49 16.70
N THR A 37 6.14 -4.26 17.30
CA THR A 37 7.55 -3.90 17.49
C THR A 37 8.35 -4.08 16.20
N PRO A 38 9.54 -3.47 16.08
CA PRO A 38 10.38 -3.63 14.90
C PRO A 38 10.67 -5.10 14.57
N ASN A 39 10.57 -5.46 13.30
CA ASN A 39 10.67 -6.82 12.77
C ASN A 39 9.48 -7.75 13.08
N ALA A 40 8.42 -7.25 13.72
CA ALA A 40 7.18 -8.00 13.92
C ALA A 40 6.20 -7.80 12.75
N PHE A 41 5.34 -8.80 12.57
CA PHE A 41 4.26 -8.81 11.59
C PHE A 41 3.10 -9.68 12.08
N LEU A 42 1.91 -9.45 11.54
CA LEU A 42 0.71 -10.27 11.68
C LEU A 42 0.31 -10.80 10.31
N TRP A 43 -0.28 -11.99 10.29
CA TRP A 43 -0.79 -12.59 9.08
C TRP A 43 -1.97 -13.49 9.37
N ASN A 44 -3.11 -13.17 8.78
CA ASN A 44 -4.34 -13.94 8.84
C ASN A 44 -5.03 -13.89 7.48
N ASP A 45 -4.55 -14.70 6.55
CA ASP A 45 -5.12 -14.83 5.20
C ASP A 45 -5.88 -16.15 5.11
N ASP A 46 -7.17 -16.07 4.78
CA ASP A 46 -8.05 -17.21 4.56
C ASP A 46 -7.94 -17.80 3.14
N ALA A 47 -7.09 -17.20 2.30
CA ALA A 47 -6.82 -17.59 0.91
C ALA A 47 -8.07 -17.53 0.00
N THR A 48 -8.99 -16.60 0.27
CA THR A 48 -10.09 -16.28 -0.66
C THR A 48 -9.59 -15.75 -2.01
N LEU A 49 -10.45 -15.80 -3.04
CA LEU A 49 -10.09 -15.42 -4.42
C LEU A 49 -10.13 -13.90 -4.69
N ALA A 50 -10.36 -13.07 -3.68
CA ALA A 50 -10.42 -11.62 -3.88
C ALA A 50 -9.03 -11.02 -4.23
N PRO A 51 -8.98 -9.90 -4.99
CA PRO A 51 -7.73 -9.25 -5.37
C PRO A 51 -6.92 -8.79 -4.15
N VAL A 52 -5.59 -8.92 -4.24
CA VAL A 52 -4.66 -8.43 -3.21
C VAL A 52 -4.21 -7.02 -3.53
N SER A 53 -4.09 -6.19 -2.50
CA SER A 53 -3.48 -4.86 -2.56
C SER A 53 -2.64 -4.56 -1.32
N ILE A 54 -1.76 -3.57 -1.42
CA ILE A 54 -0.82 -3.20 -0.36
C ILE A 54 -0.91 -1.70 -0.12
N VAL A 55 -0.90 -1.31 1.15
CA VAL A 55 -0.68 0.07 1.58
C VAL A 55 0.59 0.13 2.43
N ILE A 56 1.47 1.08 2.12
CA ILE A 56 2.68 1.38 2.86
C ILE A 56 2.51 2.78 3.44
N SER A 57 2.37 2.85 4.76
CA SER A 57 2.36 4.12 5.50
C SER A 57 3.79 4.45 5.90
N ILE A 58 4.33 5.53 5.32
CA ILE A 58 5.63 6.07 5.73
C ILE A 58 5.62 6.55 7.18
N PRO A 59 4.64 7.37 7.66
CA PRO A 59 4.68 7.84 9.04
C PRO A 59 4.55 6.72 10.08
N ASP A 60 3.78 5.66 9.78
CA ASP A 60 3.63 4.54 10.72
C ASP A 60 4.77 3.52 10.62
N GLN A 61 5.62 3.62 9.58
CA GLN A 61 6.59 2.58 9.19
C GLN A 61 5.95 1.18 9.17
N LYS A 62 4.78 1.07 8.53
CA LYS A 62 4.04 -0.19 8.40
C LYS A 62 3.56 -0.46 6.98
N ALA A 63 3.49 -1.74 6.66
CA ALA A 63 2.80 -2.28 5.49
C ALA A 63 1.49 -2.93 5.94
N TYR A 64 0.45 -2.74 5.16
CA TYR A 64 -0.88 -3.31 5.33
C TYR A 64 -1.25 -4.05 4.04
N VAL A 65 -1.67 -5.30 4.17
CA VAL A 65 -1.97 -6.18 3.03
C VAL A 65 -3.45 -6.49 3.07
N TYR A 66 -4.14 -6.11 2.01
CA TYR A 66 -5.57 -6.29 1.88
C TYR A 66 -5.87 -7.37 0.85
N ARG A 67 -6.99 -8.05 1.07
CA ARG A 67 -7.64 -8.94 0.10
C ARG A 67 -9.08 -8.47 -0.03
N GLY A 68 -9.38 -7.78 -1.13
CA GLY A 68 -10.56 -6.92 -1.20
C GLY A 68 -10.49 -5.83 -0.13
N GLU A 69 -11.48 -5.78 0.75
CA GLU A 69 -11.55 -4.82 1.87
C GLU A 69 -10.98 -5.39 3.18
N ILE A 70 -10.56 -6.66 3.18
CA ILE A 70 -10.16 -7.37 4.40
C ILE A 70 -8.67 -7.22 4.62
N LEU A 71 -8.27 -6.76 5.80
CA LEU A 71 -6.87 -6.72 6.21
C LEU A 71 -6.40 -8.14 6.56
N ILE A 72 -5.57 -8.73 5.71
CA ILE A 72 -5.07 -10.10 5.85
C ILE A 72 -3.64 -10.17 6.40
N GLY A 73 -2.94 -9.04 6.47
CA GLY A 73 -1.60 -9.00 7.01
C GLY A 73 -1.11 -7.59 7.27
N ALA A 74 -0.18 -7.46 8.20
CA ALA A 74 0.47 -6.20 8.48
C ALA A 74 1.90 -6.46 8.96
N SER A 75 2.82 -5.55 8.66
CA SER A 75 4.21 -5.69 9.08
C SER A 75 4.82 -4.34 9.37
N THR A 76 5.75 -4.29 10.31
CA THR A 76 6.70 -3.17 10.35
C THR A 76 7.54 -3.17 9.08
N VAL A 77 7.86 -1.98 8.57
CA VAL A 77 8.76 -1.76 7.43
C VAL A 77 9.94 -0.86 7.84
N SER A 78 10.95 -0.79 6.97
CA SER A 78 11.93 0.29 6.98
C SER A 78 12.08 0.86 5.57
N THR A 79 11.59 2.09 5.40
CA THR A 79 11.58 2.83 4.12
C THR A 79 12.89 3.60 3.88
N GLY A 80 12.93 4.40 2.83
CA GLY A 80 14.03 5.30 2.49
C GLY A 80 14.32 6.33 3.57
N LYS A 81 15.60 6.51 3.91
CA LYS A 81 16.07 7.60 4.78
C LYS A 81 16.02 8.95 4.06
N ASP A 82 16.12 10.04 4.81
CA ASP A 82 16.21 11.40 4.29
C ASP A 82 17.21 11.52 3.13
N GLY A 83 16.74 12.09 2.02
CA GLY A 83 17.52 12.26 0.78
C GLY A 83 17.65 10.99 -0.07
N LYS A 84 16.99 9.90 0.34
CA LYS A 84 16.79 8.64 -0.40
C LYS A 84 15.37 8.12 -0.17
N ASP A 85 14.41 9.03 -0.27
CA ASP A 85 13.03 8.81 0.14
C ASP A 85 12.37 7.72 -0.70
N THR A 86 11.45 6.99 -0.08
CA THR A 86 10.56 6.10 -0.84
C THR A 86 9.50 6.97 -1.53
N PRO A 87 9.32 6.86 -2.85
CA PRO A 87 8.38 7.70 -3.58
C PRO A 87 6.93 7.43 -3.15
N LEU A 88 6.14 8.50 -3.05
CA LEU A 88 4.70 8.45 -2.78
C LEU A 88 3.93 8.14 -4.06
N GLY A 89 2.76 7.52 -3.92
CA GLY A 89 1.86 7.19 -5.04
C GLY A 89 1.44 5.73 -5.07
N THR A 90 0.69 5.34 -6.09
CA THR A 90 0.21 3.96 -6.28
C THR A 90 0.96 3.30 -7.42
N PHE A 91 1.71 2.26 -7.11
CA PHE A 91 2.63 1.58 -8.03
C PHE A 91 2.18 0.15 -8.32
N PRO A 92 2.38 -0.35 -9.55
CA PRO A 92 2.27 -1.78 -9.83
C PRO A 92 3.49 -2.52 -9.32
N ILE A 93 3.30 -3.76 -8.90
CA ILE A 93 4.42 -4.70 -8.87
C ILE A 93 4.83 -5.00 -10.33
N LEU A 94 5.95 -4.42 -10.75
CA LEU A 94 6.51 -4.56 -12.10
C LEU A 94 7.21 -5.91 -12.30
N GLN A 95 7.97 -6.33 -11.30
CA GLN A 95 8.80 -7.54 -11.35
C GLN A 95 8.81 -8.23 -10.00
N LYS A 96 9.02 -9.55 -10.04
CA LYS A 96 9.13 -10.41 -8.85
C LYS A 96 10.33 -11.34 -9.01
N SER A 97 11.14 -11.47 -7.97
CA SER A 97 12.27 -12.40 -7.95
C SER A 97 12.53 -12.89 -6.52
N GLU A 98 12.48 -14.21 -6.32
CA GLU A 98 12.76 -14.82 -5.01
C GLU A 98 14.22 -14.63 -4.58
N VAL A 99 15.15 -14.77 -5.52
CA VAL A 99 16.59 -14.58 -5.32
C VAL A 99 17.04 -13.41 -6.20
N HIS A 100 16.98 -12.20 -5.65
CA HIS A 100 17.48 -11.00 -6.33
C HIS A 100 18.74 -10.46 -5.63
N LYS A 101 19.61 -9.84 -6.42
CA LYS A 101 20.76 -9.07 -5.95
C LYS A 101 20.67 -7.69 -6.55
N SER A 102 20.91 -6.64 -5.76
CA SER A 102 20.84 -5.27 -6.23
C SER A 102 21.91 -4.99 -7.29
N ASN A 103 21.50 -4.47 -8.44
CA ASN A 103 22.43 -4.00 -9.48
C ASN A 103 23.11 -2.66 -9.11
N LEU A 104 22.56 -1.92 -8.14
CA LEU A 104 22.99 -0.58 -7.75
C LEU A 104 23.81 -0.56 -6.45
N TYR A 105 23.69 -1.60 -5.61
CA TYR A 105 24.30 -1.66 -4.29
C TYR A 105 25.11 -2.94 -4.10
N ASP A 106 26.27 -3.04 -4.75
CA ASP A 106 27.27 -4.11 -4.55
C ASP A 106 26.69 -5.53 -4.48
N SER A 107 25.72 -5.86 -5.35
CA SER A 107 25.05 -7.16 -5.36
C SER A 107 24.37 -7.55 -4.03
N ALA A 108 23.99 -6.56 -3.21
CA ALA A 108 23.34 -6.78 -1.94
C ALA A 108 22.09 -7.65 -2.11
N PRO A 109 21.92 -8.71 -1.29
CA PRO A 109 20.80 -9.64 -1.43
C PRO A 109 19.47 -8.94 -1.13
N MET A 110 18.50 -9.15 -2.00
CA MET A 110 17.11 -8.68 -1.89
C MET A 110 16.15 -9.88 -2.03
N PRO A 111 16.05 -10.77 -1.03
CA PRO A 111 15.17 -11.94 -1.14
C PRO A 111 13.71 -11.52 -1.24
N PHE A 112 12.92 -12.26 -2.03
CA PHE A 112 11.49 -11.98 -2.27
C PHE A 112 11.23 -10.56 -2.79
N MET A 113 12.10 -10.07 -3.68
CA MET A 113 12.01 -8.75 -4.28
C MET A 113 10.74 -8.60 -5.12
N GLN A 114 10.07 -7.47 -4.94
CA GLN A 114 8.89 -7.02 -5.70
C GLN A 114 9.10 -5.56 -6.11
N ARG A 115 9.45 -5.34 -7.38
CA ARG A 115 9.83 -4.02 -7.93
C ARG A 115 8.61 -3.13 -8.14
N LEU A 116 8.71 -1.86 -7.76
CA LEU A 116 7.66 -0.84 -7.89
C LEU A 116 7.99 0.18 -8.98
N THR A 117 9.26 0.50 -9.16
CA THR A 117 9.75 1.51 -10.13
C THR A 117 10.91 0.96 -10.96
N TRP A 118 11.17 1.55 -12.11
CA TRP A 118 12.27 1.10 -12.97
C TRP A 118 13.64 1.56 -12.46
N ASP A 119 13.69 2.70 -11.77
CA ASP A 119 14.90 3.24 -11.15
C ASP A 119 15.48 2.37 -10.01
N GLY A 120 14.70 1.50 -9.36
CA GLY A 120 15.23 0.61 -8.32
C GLY A 120 14.37 0.33 -7.10
N VAL A 121 13.29 1.08 -6.87
CA VAL A 121 12.49 0.92 -5.64
C VAL A 121 11.72 -0.39 -5.66
N ALA A 122 11.81 -1.14 -4.56
CA ALA A 122 11.18 -2.44 -4.40
C ALA A 122 10.82 -2.74 -2.94
N ILE A 123 9.83 -3.60 -2.74
CA ILE A 123 9.61 -4.30 -1.46
C ILE A 123 10.48 -5.55 -1.45
N HIS A 124 11.24 -5.79 -0.38
CA HIS A 124 12.04 -7.01 -0.24
C HIS A 124 12.36 -7.36 1.21
N ALA A 125 12.78 -8.60 1.46
CA ALA A 125 13.30 -9.00 2.76
C ALA A 125 14.59 -8.24 3.09
N GLY A 126 14.69 -7.73 4.31
CA GLY A 126 15.89 -7.03 4.77
C GLY A 126 15.83 -6.63 6.23
N ARG A 127 16.95 -6.14 6.75
CA ARG A 127 17.02 -5.62 8.13
C ARG A 127 16.04 -4.47 8.31
N ASN A 128 15.15 -4.57 9.29
CA ASN A 128 14.25 -3.50 9.69
C ASN A 128 14.66 -2.97 11.09
N PRO A 129 15.32 -1.81 11.20
CA PRO A 129 15.69 -1.25 12.49
C PRO A 129 14.54 -0.51 13.21
N GLY A 130 13.35 -0.43 12.63
CA GLY A 130 12.18 0.27 13.19
C GLY A 130 12.05 1.75 12.78
N PHE A 131 12.86 2.19 11.82
CA PHE A 131 12.84 3.56 11.28
C PHE A 131 13.32 3.58 9.82
N PRO A 132 13.08 4.66 9.06
CA PRO A 132 13.56 4.78 7.69
C PRO A 132 15.08 4.73 7.60
N ALA A 133 15.62 3.78 6.84
CA ALA A 133 17.06 3.51 6.79
C ALA A 133 17.53 2.83 5.51
N SER A 134 16.67 2.69 4.50
CA SER A 134 17.03 2.16 3.19
C SER A 134 17.48 3.29 2.24
N HIS A 135 17.78 2.93 0.98
CA HIS A 135 18.01 3.88 -0.10
C HIS A 135 16.79 4.01 -1.03
N GLY A 136 15.58 3.93 -0.48
CA GLY A 136 14.31 4.05 -1.20
C GLY A 136 13.46 2.78 -1.14
N CYS A 137 14.10 1.60 -1.11
CA CYS A 137 13.40 0.32 -0.98
C CYS A 137 12.61 0.19 0.34
N ILE A 138 11.58 -0.65 0.34
CA ILE A 138 10.76 -0.96 1.51
C ILE A 138 11.20 -2.32 2.05
N ARG A 139 11.94 -2.31 3.16
CA ARG A 139 12.44 -3.54 3.79
C ARG A 139 11.42 -4.11 4.76
N VAL A 140 11.19 -5.41 4.66
CA VAL A 140 10.27 -6.17 5.53
C VAL A 140 10.95 -7.40 6.14
N PRO A 141 10.42 -7.96 7.25
CA PRO A 141 10.89 -9.23 7.81
C PRO A 141 10.81 -10.36 6.79
N THR A 142 11.80 -11.25 6.78
CA THR A 142 11.91 -12.33 5.77
C THR A 142 10.69 -13.25 5.73
N ALA A 143 10.14 -13.62 6.88
CA ALA A 143 8.96 -14.49 6.95
C ALA A 143 7.71 -13.81 6.36
N PHE A 144 7.52 -12.52 6.62
CA PHE A 144 6.48 -11.72 6.00
C PHE A 144 6.70 -11.57 4.50
N ALA A 145 7.94 -11.27 4.07
CA ALA A 145 8.30 -11.13 2.66
C ALA A 145 7.94 -12.38 1.85
N LYS A 146 8.23 -13.58 2.39
CA LYS A 146 7.86 -14.85 1.78
C LYS A 146 6.34 -15.02 1.62
N LYS A 147 5.57 -14.68 2.66
CA LYS A 147 4.09 -14.74 2.64
C LYS A 147 3.51 -13.76 1.63
N LEU A 148 3.97 -12.51 1.69
CA LEU A 148 3.57 -11.46 0.75
C LEU A 148 3.86 -11.86 -0.69
N PHE A 149 5.07 -12.36 -0.96
CA PHE A 149 5.45 -12.84 -2.28
C PHE A 149 4.55 -13.99 -2.77
N GLY A 150 4.03 -14.83 -1.88
CA GLY A 150 3.11 -15.91 -2.26
C GLY A 150 1.73 -15.43 -2.71
N VAL A 151 1.26 -14.29 -2.20
CA VAL A 151 -0.11 -13.81 -2.47
C VAL A 151 -0.21 -12.70 -3.51
N THR A 152 0.90 -12.01 -3.81
CA THR A 152 0.92 -10.95 -4.81
C THR A 152 1.22 -11.48 -6.21
N SER A 153 0.97 -10.67 -7.23
CA SER A 153 1.35 -10.93 -8.62
C SER A 153 1.84 -9.65 -9.30
N LYS A 154 2.36 -9.76 -10.53
CA LYS A 154 2.68 -8.57 -11.31
C LYS A 154 1.39 -7.78 -11.55
N GLY A 155 1.44 -6.47 -11.36
CA GLY A 155 0.27 -5.58 -11.41
C GLY A 155 -0.51 -5.47 -10.10
N THR A 156 -0.18 -6.23 -9.05
CA THR A 156 -0.75 -5.98 -7.72
C THR A 156 -0.48 -4.52 -7.31
N PRO A 157 -1.51 -3.76 -6.88
CA PRO A 157 -1.34 -2.37 -6.50
C PRO A 157 -0.68 -2.20 -5.13
N VAL A 158 0.24 -1.24 -5.08
CA VAL A 158 0.97 -0.83 -3.87
C VAL A 158 0.86 0.69 -3.73
N MET A 159 0.05 1.14 -2.78
CA MET A 159 -0.02 2.55 -2.42
C MET A 159 1.04 2.88 -1.37
N VAL A 160 1.90 3.85 -1.64
CA VAL A 160 2.82 4.45 -0.67
C VAL A 160 2.28 5.83 -0.31
N THR A 161 2.04 6.06 0.97
CA THR A 161 1.35 7.26 1.45
C THR A 161 2.10 7.91 2.62
N ASP A 162 1.91 9.23 2.72
CA ASP A 162 2.27 10.08 3.85
C ASP A 162 1.17 10.17 4.92
N ALA A 163 0.03 9.49 4.72
CA ALA A 163 -1.05 9.40 5.69
C ALA A 163 -0.79 8.31 6.74
N SER A 164 -1.19 8.59 7.99
CA SER A 164 -1.18 7.60 9.08
C SER A 164 -2.49 6.80 9.12
N ALA A 165 -2.45 5.59 9.69
CA ALA A 165 -3.61 4.73 9.87
C ALA A 165 -4.75 5.40 10.65
N VAL A 166 -4.44 6.38 11.51
CA VAL A 166 -5.44 7.16 12.25
C VAL A 166 -6.18 8.17 11.37
N GLU A 167 -5.57 8.62 10.28
CA GLU A 167 -6.19 9.47 9.27
C GLU A 167 -6.98 8.62 8.27
N GLY A 168 -6.50 7.41 8.02
CA GLY A 168 -7.15 6.41 7.18
C GLY A 168 -6.86 6.57 5.70
N TRP A 169 -7.24 5.56 4.93
CA TRP A 169 -7.07 5.51 3.49
C TRP A 169 -8.09 4.54 2.87
N VAL A 170 -8.26 4.65 1.55
CA VAL A 170 -8.95 3.63 0.77
C VAL A 170 -7.87 2.73 0.15
N PRO A 171 -7.84 1.41 0.47
CA PRO A 171 -6.90 0.50 -0.16
C PRO A 171 -7.04 0.54 -1.69
N PRO A 172 -5.93 0.54 -2.45
CA PRO A 172 -6.04 0.58 -3.90
C PRO A 172 -6.64 -0.73 -4.40
N THR A 173 -7.38 -0.64 -5.49
CA THR A 173 -8.06 -1.73 -6.16
C THR A 173 -7.38 -2.07 -7.48
N ALA A 174 -7.75 -3.21 -8.08
CA ALA A 174 -7.32 -3.52 -9.43
C ALA A 174 -7.82 -2.51 -10.48
N ALA A 175 -8.87 -1.73 -10.19
CA ALA A 175 -9.36 -0.68 -11.08
C ALA A 175 -8.42 0.54 -11.10
N ASP A 176 -7.62 0.74 -10.05
CA ASP A 176 -6.61 1.80 -9.99
C ASP A 176 -5.39 1.52 -10.89
N ALA A 177 -5.34 0.33 -11.51
CA ALA A 177 -4.32 -0.09 -12.49
C ALA A 177 -4.10 0.91 -13.64
N ALA A 178 -5.10 1.70 -14.01
CA ALA A 178 -4.97 2.72 -15.04
C ALA A 178 -4.13 3.93 -14.60
N ALA A 179 -4.09 4.27 -13.31
CA ALA A 179 -3.33 5.40 -12.77
C ALA A 179 -1.88 5.03 -12.39
N MET A 180 -1.62 3.73 -12.20
CA MET A 180 -0.33 3.21 -11.73
C MET A 180 0.87 3.42 -12.67
N PRO A 181 0.73 3.42 -14.01
CA PRO A 181 1.82 3.76 -14.93
C PRO A 181 2.28 5.21 -14.80
N ALA A 182 1.38 6.15 -14.48
CA ALA A 182 1.71 7.56 -14.30
C ALA A 182 2.59 7.76 -13.07
N ALA A 183 2.20 7.19 -11.92
CA ALA A 183 3.00 7.24 -10.70
C ALA A 183 4.40 6.63 -10.88
N THR A 184 4.50 5.55 -11.65
CA THR A 184 5.80 4.92 -11.98
C THR A 184 6.67 5.89 -12.79
N THR A 185 6.09 6.53 -13.81
CA THR A 185 6.80 7.48 -14.69
C THR A 185 7.28 8.71 -13.92
N ASP A 186 6.44 9.26 -13.04
CA ASP A 186 6.77 10.44 -12.24
C ASP A 186 7.89 10.13 -11.24
N ALA A 187 7.82 8.98 -10.56
CA ALA A 187 8.87 8.55 -9.64
C ALA A 187 10.22 8.34 -10.35
N ASP A 188 10.21 7.68 -11.51
CA ASP A 188 11.41 7.47 -12.31
C ASP A 188 12.00 8.82 -12.80
N ALA A 189 11.17 9.81 -13.14
CA ALA A 189 11.63 11.13 -13.56
C ALA A 189 12.32 11.91 -12.43
N VAL A 190 11.77 11.88 -11.21
CA VAL A 190 12.37 12.52 -10.03
C VAL A 190 13.74 11.90 -9.70
N ALA A 191 13.86 10.58 -9.83
CA ALA A 191 15.12 9.88 -9.60
C ALA A 191 16.20 10.29 -10.62
N LEU A 192 15.83 10.44 -11.89
CA LEU A 192 16.72 10.93 -12.95
C LEU A 192 17.19 12.37 -12.66
N GLU A 193 16.31 13.28 -12.24
CA GLU A 193 16.71 14.65 -11.93
C GLU A 193 17.68 14.72 -10.74
N THR A 194 17.47 13.86 -9.75
CA THR A 194 18.35 13.76 -8.57
C THR A 194 19.72 13.17 -8.90
N ALA A 195 19.81 12.27 -9.89
CA ALA A 195 21.07 11.63 -10.28
C ALA A 195 22.01 12.54 -11.11
N VAL A 196 21.49 13.64 -11.67
CA VAL A 196 22.24 14.56 -12.54
C VAL A 196 22.81 15.77 -11.76
N ARG A 197 22.51 15.88 -10.47
CA ARG A 197 23.07 16.89 -9.56
C ARG A 197 24.18 16.31 -8.70
#